data_AF-A0A357HC12-F1
#
_entry.id   AF-A0A357HC12-F1
#
_cell.length_a   1.000
_cell.length_b   1.000
_cell.length_c   1.000
_cell.angle_alpha   90.00
_cell.angle_beta   90.00
_cell.angle_gamma   90.00
#
_symmetry.space_group_name_H-M   'P 1'
#
loop_
_entity.id
_entity.type
_entity.pdbx_description
1 polymer ?
#
loop_
_entity_poly.entity_id
_entity_poly.type
_entity_poly.pdbx_seq_one_letter_code
_entity_poly.pdbx_strand_id
1 'polypeptide(L)' 'MRKIIEGDIPFLGLKTHYRMVVGTDSSKRPLILLHGGPGSSHNSLEVLDPIADQGRTLVYYDQIG' A
#
# COMPACT_ATOMS: atom_id res chain seq x y z
N MET A 1 -6.19 9.84 -13.44
CA MET A 1 -6.13 8.45 -12.93
C MET A 1 -4.94 8.37 -11.99
N ARG A 2 -5.07 7.74 -10.82
CA ARG A 2 -3.97 7.65 -9.85
C ARG A 2 -2.86 6.75 -10.40
N LYS A 3 -1.60 7.07 -10.10
CA LYS A 3 -0.47 6.21 -10.46
C LYS A 3 -0.34 5.11 -9.40
N ILE A 4 -0.58 3.88 -9.82
CA ILE A 4 -0.48 2.68 -8.97
C ILE A 4 0.78 1.92 -9.37
N ILE A 5 1.55 1.45 -8.38
CA ILE A 5 2.72 0.59 -8.55
C ILE A 5 2.51 -0.64 -7.68
N GLU A 6 2.66 -1.82 -8.25
CA GLU A 6 2.52 -3.09 -7.55
C GLU A 6 3.75 -3.95 -7.78
N GLY A 7 3.99 -4.89 -6.87
CA GLY A 7 5.08 -5.85 -6.99
C GLY A 7 5.19 -6.74 -5.77
N ASP A 8 6.23 -7.58 -5.77
CA ASP A 8 6.55 -8.47 -4.66
C ASP A 8 7.97 -8.19 -4.17
N ILE A 9 8.17 -8.22 -2.86
CA ILE A 9 9.48 -8.13 -2.23
C ILE A 9 9.80 -9.41 -1.45
N PRO A 10 11.06 -9.88 -1.43
CA PRO A 10 11.45 -11.02 -0.62
C PRO A 10 11.41 -10.66 0.87
N PHE A 11 10.82 -11.53 1.69
CA PHE A 11 10.78 -11.38 3.15
C PHE A 11 10.87 -12.75 3.83
N LEU A 12 11.94 -12.99 4.60
CA LEU A 12 12.17 -14.23 5.35
C LEU A 12 12.03 -15.53 4.52
N GLY A 13 12.48 -15.51 3.26
CA GLY A 13 12.37 -16.67 2.34
C GLY A 13 10.99 -16.82 1.67
N LEU A 14 10.05 -15.93 1.97
CA LEU A 14 8.75 -15.80 1.33
C LEU A 14 8.71 -14.53 0.46
N LYS A 15 7.52 -14.23 -0.09
CA LYS A 15 7.23 -13.00 -0.81
C LYS A 15 6.12 -12.23 -0.10
N THR A 16 6.30 -10.92 -0.01
CA THR A 16 5.27 -9.97 0.44
C THR A 16 4.82 -9.17 -0.77
N HIS A 17 3.54 -9.27 -1.10
CA HIS A 17 2.92 -8.45 -2.14
C HIS A 17 2.71 -7.02 -1.61
N TYR A 18 3.00 -6.03 -2.44
CA TYR A 18 2.77 -4.62 -2.10
C TYR A 18 2.06 -3.90 -3.24
N ARG A 19 1.31 -2.87 -2.85
CA ARG A 19 0.67 -1.90 -3.73
C ARG A 19 0.98 -0.51 -3.23
N MET A 20 1.23 0.43 -4.13
CA MET A 20 1.53 1.82 -3.80
C MET A 20 0.72 2.76 -4.68
N VAL A 21 -0.01 3.68 -4.05
CA VAL A 21 -0.69 4.79 -4.73
C VAL A 21 0.15 6.04 -4.56
N VAL A 22 0.76 6.49 -5.66
CA VAL A 22 1.74 7.57 -5.64
C VAL A 22 1.03 8.91 -5.42
N GLY A 23 1.37 9.59 -4.32
CA GLY A 23 0.93 10.94 -4.05
C GLY A 23 1.62 11.96 -4.94
N THR A 24 1.00 13.12 -5.14
CA THR A 24 1.53 14.19 -5.98
C THR A 24 2.61 15.03 -5.30
N ASP A 25 2.78 14.94 -3.98
CA ASP A 25 3.70 15.75 -3.19
C ASP A 25 4.74 14.87 -2.48
N SER A 26 5.93 14.80 -3.08
CA SER A 26 7.06 14.02 -2.54
C SER A 26 7.59 14.49 -1.17
N SER A 27 7.19 15.68 -0.69
CA SER A 27 7.57 16.17 0.64
C SER A 27 6.74 15.53 1.76
N LYS A 28 5.57 14.98 1.45
CA LYS A 28 4.69 14.33 2.43
C LYS A 28 5.15 12.91 2.70
N ARG A 29 5.39 12.59 3.98
CA ARG A 29 5.74 11.23 4.42
C ARG A 29 4.66 10.22 4.00
N PRO A 30 5.04 9.05 3.47
CA PRO A 30 4.08 8.02 3.07
C PRO A 30 3.32 7.44 4.26
N LEU A 31 2.11 6.92 4.01
CA LEU A 31 1.37 6.10 4.97
C LEU A 31 1.60 4.62 4.64
N ILE A 32 1.97 3.84 5.66
CA ILE A 32 2.00 2.38 5.55
C ILE A 32 0.69 1.85 6.14
N LEU A 33 -0.03 1.05 5.36
CA LEU A 33 -1.34 0.52 5.71
C LEU A 33 -1.23 -0.96 6.07
N LEU A 34 -1.72 -1.31 7.25
CA LEU A 34 -1.72 -2.66 7.79
C LEU A 34 -3.17 -3.16 7.84
N HIS A 35 -3.50 -4.17 7.04
CA HIS A 35 -4.84 -4.76 7.05
C HIS A 35 -5.11 -5.55 8.34
N GLY A 36 -6.40 -5.77 8.65
CA GLY A 36 -6.86 -6.63 9.75
C GLY A 36 -6.94 -8.12 9.36
N GLY A 37 -7.72 -8.90 10.11
CA GLY A 37 -7.84 -10.36 9.93
C GLY A 37 -7.47 -11.09 11.22
N PRO A 38 -6.40 -11.91 11.28
CA PRO A 38 -5.35 -12.15 10.28
C PRO A 38 -5.78 -12.94 9.02
N GLY A 39 -4.92 -13.01 8.00
CA GLY A 39 -5.19 -13.75 6.74
C GLY A 39 -6.11 -13.04 5.74
N SER A 40 -6.36 -11.75 5.93
CA SER A 40 -7.02 -10.88 4.94
C SER A 40 -5.99 -10.25 4.00
N SER A 41 -6.42 -9.30 3.18
CA SER A 41 -5.59 -8.55 2.24
C SER A 41 -5.80 -7.04 2.37
N HIS A 42 -5.00 -6.28 1.63
CA HIS A 42 -5.09 -4.84 1.56
C HIS A 42 -6.36 -4.29 0.88
N ASN A 43 -7.13 -5.12 0.16
CA ASN A 43 -8.21 -4.66 -0.71
C ASN A 43 -9.26 -3.80 0.00
N SER A 44 -9.61 -4.15 1.25
CA SER A 44 -10.59 -3.37 2.04
C SER A 44 -10.12 -1.94 2.36
N LEU A 45 -8.80 -1.69 2.32
CA LEU A 45 -8.20 -0.39 2.58
C LEU A 45 -8.05 0.47 1.31
N GLU A 46 -8.32 -0.07 0.11
CA GLU A 46 -8.26 0.71 -1.15
C GLU A 46 -9.25 1.89 -1.16
N VAL A 47 -10.27 1.88 -0.28
CA VAL A 47 -11.14 3.03 -0.02
C VAL A 47 -10.36 4.29 0.41
N LEU A 48 -9.13 4.13 0.89
CA LEU A 48 -8.23 5.21 1.29
C LEU A 48 -7.41 5.81 0.14
N ASP A 49 -7.47 5.24 -1.07
CA ASP A 49 -6.78 5.76 -2.26
C ASP A 49 -6.92 7.28 -2.48
N PRO A 50 -8.09 7.93 -2.23
CA PRO A 50 -8.23 9.38 -2.40
C PRO A 50 -7.30 10.24 -1.52
N ILE A 51 -6.69 9.68 -0.47
CA ILE A 51 -5.67 10.39 0.33
C ILE A 51 -4.45 10.74 -0.54
N ALA A 52 -4.16 9.96 -1.60
CA ALA A 52 -3.08 10.26 -2.53
C ALA A 52 -3.29 11.57 -3.29
N ASP A 53 -4.55 11.95 -3.53
CA ASP A 53 -4.91 13.21 -4.20
C ASP A 53 -4.59 14.42 -3.31
N GLN A 54 -4.48 14.21 -1.99
CA GLN A 54 -3.98 15.21 -1.04
C GLN A 54 -2.44 15.25 -1.00
N GLY A 55 -1.76 14.57 -1.92
CA GLY A 55 -0.31 14.59 -2.09
C GLY A 55 0.45 13.49 -1.35
N ARG A 56 -0.20 12.65 -0.55
CA ARG A 56 0.49 11.68 0.30
C ARG A 56 0.50 10.28 -0.31
N THR A 57 1.68 9.70 -0.54
CA THR A 57 1.79 8.32 -1.01
C THR A 57 1.24 7.32 0.01
N LEU A 58 0.44 6.36 -0.45
CA LEU A 58 -0.05 5.24 0.37
C LEU A 58 0.66 3.96 -0.06
N VAL A 59 1.15 3.20 0.90
CA VAL A 59 1.79 1.91 0.71
C VAL A 59 1.00 0.86 1.45
N TYR A 60 0.51 -0.11 0.69
CA TYR A 60 -0.22 -1.27 1.12
C TYR A 60 0.70 -2.47 1.01
N TYR A 61 0.56 -3.44 1.91
CA TYR A 61 1.17 -4.75 1.73
C TYR A 61 0.27 -5.82 2.31
N ASP A 62 0.28 -6.99 1.68
CA ASP A 62 -0.38 -8.17 2.21
C ASP A 62 0.59 -8.84 3.20
N GLN A 63 0.17 -8.93 4.47
CA GLN A 63 0.92 -9.61 5.51
C GLN A 63 1.06 -11.09 5.15
N ILE A 64 2.15 -11.71 5.63
CA ILE A 64 2.39 -13.14 5.40
C ILE A 64 1.27 -13.97 6.05
N GLY A 65 0.69 -14.87 5.26
CA GLY A 65 -0.39 -15.78 5.65
C GLY A 65 -1.52 -15.77 4.63
#